data_AF-B0ZQA2-F1
#
_entry.id   AF-B0ZQA2-F1
#
_cell.length_a   1.000
_cell.length_b   1.000
_cell.length_c   1.000
_cell.angle_alpha   90.00
_cell.angle_beta   90.00
_cell.angle_gamma   90.00
#
_symmetry.space_group_name_H-M   'P 1'
#
loop_
_entity.id
_entity.type
_entity.pdbx_description
1 polymer ?
#
loop_
_entity_poly.entity_id
_entity_poly.type
_entity_poly.pdbx_seq_one_letter_code
_entity_poly.pdbx_strand_id
1 'polypeptide(L)'
;LGWIYGSVTEDILTGFKMHTRGWRSIYCMPKRAAFKGSAPINLSDRLNQVLRWALGSVEIFMSRHCPIWYGYGGGLKWLERFAYINTIVYPFTSLPLIAYCTL
;
A
#
# COMPACT_ATOMS: atom_id res chain seq x y z
N LEU A 1 7.67 -10.56 -15.00
CA LEU A 1 6.59 -9.92 -15.79
C LEU A 1 5.29 -10.50 -15.25
N GLY A 2 4.26 -9.70 -14.97
CA GLY A 2 3.07 -10.13 -14.22
C GLY A 2 3.08 -9.71 -12.75
N TRP A 3 2.35 -10.44 -11.90
CA TRP A 3 2.28 -10.22 -10.45
C TRP A 3 3.67 -10.31 -9.81
N ILE A 4 3.95 -9.43 -8.87
CA ILE A 4 5.22 -9.44 -8.14
C ILE A 4 5.08 -10.34 -6.92
N TYR A 5 5.68 -11.51 -7.03
CA TYR A 5 5.78 -12.49 -5.95
C TYR A 5 6.64 -11.97 -4.81
N GLY A 6 6.22 -12.25 -3.57
CA GLY A 6 7.05 -12.07 -2.37
C GLY A 6 6.66 -10.88 -1.49
N SER A 7 5.37 -10.53 -1.46
CA SER A 7 4.80 -9.70 -0.41
C SER A 7 3.38 -10.18 -0.08
N VAL A 8 2.92 -10.08 1.16
CA VAL A 8 1.48 -10.28 1.45
C VAL A 8 0.60 -9.23 0.75
N THR A 9 1.17 -8.10 0.33
CA THR A 9 0.52 -6.99 -0.40
C THR A 9 1.12 -6.83 -1.82
N GLU A 10 1.08 -7.90 -2.61
CA GLU A 10 1.56 -7.91 -4.00
C GLU A 10 0.83 -6.91 -4.92
N ASP A 11 -0.39 -6.53 -4.55
CA ASP A 11 -1.24 -5.59 -5.27
C ASP A 11 -0.62 -4.18 -5.35
N ILE A 12 -0.23 -3.63 -4.20
CA ILE A 12 0.42 -2.32 -4.11
C ILE A 12 1.77 -2.35 -4.81
N LEU A 13 2.53 -3.42 -4.60
CA LEU A 13 3.86 -3.60 -5.18
C LEU A 13 3.83 -3.70 -6.71
N THR A 14 2.86 -4.42 -7.25
CA THR A 14 2.67 -4.57 -8.70
C THR A 14 2.28 -3.24 -9.33
N GLY A 15 1.34 -2.51 -8.73
CA GLY A 15 0.95 -1.16 -9.18
C GLY A 15 2.13 -0.18 -9.19
N PHE A 16 2.90 -0.15 -8.10
CA PHE A 16 4.11 0.68 -7.99
C PHE A 16 5.13 0.36 -9.10
N LYS A 17 5.35 -0.93 -9.39
CA LYS A 17 6.27 -1.35 -10.46
C LYS A 17 5.78 -1.00 -11.86
N MET A 18 4.46 -0.95 -12.07
CA MET A 18 3.88 -0.45 -13.33
C MET A 18 4.05 1.06 -13.45
N HIS A 19 3.78 1.82 -12.39
CA HIS A 19 3.88 3.29 -12.45
C HIS A 19 5.34 3.77 -12.59
N THR A 20 6.30 3.06 -12.00
CA THR A 20 7.74 3.29 -12.24
C THR A 20 8.18 2.98 -13.68
N ARG A 21 7.35 2.28 -14.48
CA ARG A 21 7.57 2.11 -15.93
C ARG A 21 6.83 3.15 -16.77
N GLY A 22 6.24 4.17 -16.15
CA GLY A 22 5.53 5.26 -16.82
C GLY A 22 4.04 5.00 -17.11
N TRP A 23 3.48 3.88 -16.62
CA TRP A 23 2.04 3.63 -16.72
C TRP A 23 1.24 4.60 -15.85
N ARG A 24 0.01 4.91 -16.27
CA ARG A 24 -0.91 5.81 -15.55
C ARG A 24 -2.21 5.09 -15.22
N SER A 25 -2.62 5.13 -13.95
CA SER A 25 -3.91 4.63 -13.49
C SER A 25 -5.03 5.68 -13.63
N ILE A 26 -6.26 5.24 -13.91
CA ILE A 26 -7.46 6.08 -13.90
C ILE A 26 -8.40 5.57 -12.82
N TYR A 27 -8.88 6.48 -11.95
CA TYR A 27 -9.89 6.17 -10.94
C TYR A 27 -11.24 6.77 -11.39
N CYS A 28 -12.24 5.92 -11.64
CA CYS A 28 -13.56 6.31 -12.13
C CYS A 28 -14.64 5.96 -11.09
N MET A 29 -15.50 6.94 -10.78
CA MET A 29 -16.61 6.77 -9.83
C MET A 29 -17.94 6.94 -10.57
N PRO A 30 -18.55 5.85 -11.08
CA PRO A 30 -19.87 5.92 -11.71
C PRO A 30 -20.96 6.25 -10.68
N LYS A 31 -22.06 6.89 -11.12
CA LYS A 31 -23.19 7.26 -10.24
C LYS A 31 -23.78 6.09 -9.46
N ARG A 32 -23.74 4.89 -10.03
CA ARG A 32 -24.12 3.64 -9.35
C ARG A 32 -22.85 2.82 -9.11
N ALA A 33 -22.67 2.33 -7.89
CA ALA A 33 -21.57 1.43 -7.56
C ALA A 33 -21.59 0.22 -8.49
N ALA A 34 -20.59 0.15 -9.39
CA ALA A 34 -20.45 -0.92 -10.37
C ALA A 34 -19.96 -2.23 -9.74
N PHE A 35 -19.22 -2.13 -8.63
CA PHE A 35 -18.74 -3.26 -7.85
C PHE A 35 -19.34 -3.22 -6.45
N LYS A 36 -19.94 -4.33 -6.02
CA LYS A 36 -20.47 -4.54 -4.67
C LYS A 36 -19.91 -5.85 -4.13
N GLY A 37 -19.48 -5.84 -2.88
CA GLY A 37 -19.01 -7.04 -2.17
C GLY A 37 -19.55 -7.06 -0.74
N SER A 38 -19.57 -8.23 -0.13
CA SER A 38 -19.95 -8.40 1.27
C SER A 38 -18.81 -7.99 2.19
N ALA A 39 -19.09 -7.13 3.17
CA ALA A 39 -18.11 -6.75 4.19
C ALA A 39 -18.13 -7.73 5.37
N PRO A 40 -17.00 -7.95 6.06
CA PRO A 40 -16.97 -8.76 7.27
C PRO A 40 -17.83 -8.13 8.37
N ILE A 41 -18.68 -8.95 9.00
CA ILE A 41 -19.58 -8.55 10.09
C ILE A 41 -18.88 -8.69 11.44
N ASN A 42 -17.91 -9.60 11.54
CA ASN A 42 -17.17 -9.89 12.75
C ASN A 42 -15.95 -8.98 12.92
N LEU A 43 -15.74 -8.47 14.14
CA LEU A 43 -14.60 -7.62 14.49
C LEU A 43 -13.28 -8.37 14.35
N SER A 44 -13.22 -9.66 14.70
CA SER A 44 -12.00 -10.45 14.65
C SER A 44 -11.44 -10.54 13.23
N ASP A 45 -12.31 -10.77 12.24
CA ASP A 45 -11.93 -10.84 10.83
C ASP A 45 -11.45 -9.48 10.31
N ARG A 46 -12.08 -8.40 10.78
CA ARG A 46 -11.68 -7.04 10.41
C ARG A 46 -10.29 -6.68 10.97
N LEU A 47 -10.00 -7.06 12.21
CA LEU A 47 -8.68 -6.83 12.83
C LEU A 47 -7.59 -7.64 12.13
N ASN A 48 -7.84 -8.93 11.86
CA ASN A 48 -6.90 -9.77 11.11
C ASN A 48 -6.64 -9.22 9.70
N GLN A 49 -7.66 -8.64 9.05
CA GLN A 49 -7.48 -7.99 7.75
C GLN A 49 -6.55 -6.77 7.83
N VAL A 50 -6.75 -5.89 8.81
CA VAL A 50 -5.90 -4.71 8.99
C VAL A 50 -4.47 -5.11 9.38
N LEU A 51 -4.32 -6.14 10.20
CA LEU A 51 -3.01 -6.70 10.56
C LEU A 51 -2.26 -7.19 9.32
N ARG A 52 -2.92 -7.91 8.40
CA ARG A 52 -2.31 -8.36 7.15
C ARG A 52 -1.87 -7.20 6.26
N TRP A 53 -2.65 -6.11 6.20
CA TRP A 53 -2.25 -4.90 5.48
C TRP A 53 -1.02 -4.24 6.10
N ALA A 54 -0.98 -4.13 7.43
CA ALA A 54 0.16 -3.56 8.13
C ALA A 54 1.43 -4.39 7.93
N LEU A 55 1.32 -5.73 8.03
CA LEU A 55 2.43 -6.65 7.78
C LEU A 55 2.96 -6.52 6.36
N GLY A 56 2.08 -6.52 5.35
CA GLY A 56 2.51 -6.37 3.96
C GLY A 56 3.16 -5.01 3.68
N SER A 57 2.67 -3.92 4.28
CA SER A 57 3.33 -2.61 4.16
C SER A 57 4.73 -2.60 4.78
N VAL A 58 4.91 -3.21 5.96
CA VAL A 58 6.23 -3.32 6.60
C VAL A 58 7.17 -4.23 5.78
N GLU A 59 6.65 -5.32 5.21
CA GLU A 59 7.40 -6.22 4.33
C GLU A 59 7.90 -5.48 3.08
N ILE A 60 7.03 -4.72 2.40
CA ILE A 60 7.43 -3.89 1.25
C ILE A 60 8.49 -2.87 1.65
N PHE A 61 8.34 -2.21 2.81
CA PHE A 61 9.31 -1.25 3.31
C PHE A 61 10.70 -1.87 3.52
N MET A 62 10.77 -3.05 4.14
CA MET A 62 12.01 -3.79 4.39
C MET A 62 12.58 -4.47 3.12
N SER A 63 11.77 -4.60 2.07
CA SER A 63 12.17 -5.24 0.82
C SER A 63 13.06 -4.37 -0.07
N ARG A 64 13.64 -4.99 -1.10
CA ARG A 64 14.36 -4.30 -2.18
C ARG A 64 13.48 -3.33 -2.99
N HIS A 65 12.16 -3.43 -2.86
CA HIS A 65 11.19 -2.64 -3.62
C HIS A 65 10.66 -1.41 -2.87
N CYS A 66 11.29 -1.00 -1.77
CA CYS A 66 10.86 0.20 -1.06
C CYS A 66 10.90 1.45 -1.97
N PRO A 67 9.85 2.29 -1.99
CA PRO A 67 9.78 3.48 -2.83
C PRO A 67 10.83 4.55 -2.51
N ILE A 68 11.49 4.46 -1.36
CA ILE A 68 12.54 5.39 -0.92
C ILE A 68 13.83 5.17 -1.71
N TRP A 69 14.16 3.94 -2.09
CA TRP A 69 15.40 3.62 -2.84
C TRP A 69 15.14 3.03 -4.23
N TYR A 70 13.94 2.50 -4.49
CA TYR A 70 13.61 1.86 -5.76
C TYR A 70 12.92 2.80 -6.75
N GLY A 71 13.18 2.59 -8.06
CA GLY A 71 12.41 3.22 -9.13
C GLY A 71 12.82 4.65 -9.49
N TYR A 72 14.07 5.04 -9.28
CA TYR A 72 14.61 6.35 -9.69
C TYR A 72 14.95 6.45 -11.20
N GLY A 73 14.79 5.36 -11.95
CA GLY A 73 15.08 5.28 -13.40
C GLY A 73 14.08 6.00 -14.33
N GLY A 74 13.31 6.97 -13.82
CA GLY A 74 12.30 7.72 -14.58
C GLY A 74 10.89 7.10 -14.57
N GLY A 75 9.87 7.88 -14.93
CA GLY A 75 8.47 7.41 -15.10
C GLY A 75 7.50 7.76 -13.96
N LEU A 76 7.97 7.80 -12.72
CA LEU A 76 7.12 8.10 -11.55
C LEU A 76 7.17 9.59 -11.17
N LYS A 77 6.01 10.23 -10.99
CA LYS A 77 5.95 11.63 -10.51
C LYS A 77 6.42 11.72 -9.06
N TRP A 78 7.04 12.83 -8.68
CA TRP A 78 7.55 13.02 -7.32
C TRP A 78 6.43 12.98 -6.25
N LEU A 79 5.30 13.66 -6.49
CA LEU A 79 4.15 13.62 -5.59
C LEU A 79 3.53 12.22 -5.48
N GLU A 80 3.53 11.48 -6.59
CA GLU A 80 3.04 10.11 -6.61
C GLU A 80 3.96 9.18 -5.79
N ARG A 81 5.28 9.37 -5.88
CA ARG A 81 6.23 8.70 -5.00
C ARG A 81 5.98 9.01 -3.53
N PHE A 82 5.73 10.27 -3.20
CA PHE A 82 5.44 10.66 -1.81
C PHE A 82 4.17 9.96 -1.29
N ALA A 83 3.13 9.86 -2.12
CA ALA A 83 1.93 9.11 -1.77
C ALA A 83 2.24 7.63 -1.50
N TYR A 84 3.05 6.97 -2.34
CA TYR A 84 3.48 5.59 -2.12
C TYR A 84 4.28 5.41 -0.82
N ILE A 85 5.20 6.34 -0.52
CA ILE A 85 5.97 6.31 0.74
C ILE A 85 5.00 6.41 1.92
N ASN A 86 4.04 7.34 1.89
CA ASN A 86 3.06 7.50 2.95
C ASN A 86 2.23 6.21 3.17
N THR A 87 1.78 5.56 2.09
CA THR A 87 1.03 4.29 2.15
C THR A 87 1.87 3.10 2.63
N ILE A 88 3.19 3.17 2.61
CA ILE A 88 4.05 2.09 3.11
C ILE A 88 4.49 2.36 4.55
N VAL A 89 4.70 3.62 4.92
CA VAL A 89 5.18 4.02 6.25
C VAL A 89 4.03 4.15 7.27
N TYR A 90 2.75 4.15 6.84
CA TYR A 90 1.61 4.32 7.76
C TYR A 90 1.65 3.42 9.02
N PRO A 91 2.06 2.13 8.99
CA PRO A 91 2.03 1.29 10.19
C PRO A 91 2.99 1.78 11.26
N PHE A 92 4.11 2.42 10.88
CA PHE A 92 5.11 2.92 11.81
C PHE A 92 4.62 4.11 12.63
N THR A 93 3.57 4.82 12.17
CA THR A 93 2.96 5.91 12.94
C THR A 93 2.28 5.42 14.23
N SER A 94 2.00 4.11 14.34
CA SER A 94 1.46 3.51 15.56
C SER A 94 2.45 3.53 16.73
N LEU A 95 3.76 3.46 16.47
CA LEU A 95 4.80 3.46 17.52
C LEU A 95 4.83 4.77 18.33
N PRO A 96 4.97 5.96 17.71
CA PRO A 96 4.93 7.23 18.45
C PRO A 96 3.54 7.49 19.02
N LEU A 97 2.46 7.01 18.38
CA LEU A 97 1.11 7.16 18.91
C LEU A 97 0.93 6.40 20.23
N ILE A 98 1.40 5.16 20.32
CA ILE A 98 1.34 4.38 21.56
C ILE A 98 2.16 5.08 22.64
N ALA A 99 3.39 5.51 22.33
CA ALA A 99 4.22 6.24 23.27
C ALA A 99 3.53 7.52 23.78
N TYR A 100 2.88 8.27 22.88
CA TYR A 100 2.11 9.46 23.24
C TYR A 100 0.91 9.15 24.14
N CYS A 101 0.16 8.08 23.87
CA CYS A 101 -0.98 7.68 24.72
C CYS A 101 -0.56 7.18 26.11
N THR A 102 0.71 6.80 26.28
CA THR A 102 1.26 6.35 27.57
C THR A 102 1.91 7.46 28.41
N LEU A 103 2.08 8.67 27.84
CA LEU A 103 2.53 9.87 28.53
C LEU A 103 1.35 10.59 29.20
#